data_AF-A0A7G9Z6K1-F1
#
_entry.id   AF-A0A7G9Z6K1-F1
#
_cell.length_a   1.000
_cell.length_b   1.000
_cell.length_c   1.000
_cell.angle_alpha   90.00
_cell.angle_beta   90.00
_cell.angle_gamma   90.00
#
_symmetry.space_group_name_H-M   'P 1'
#
loop_
_entity.id
_entity.type
_entity.pdbx_description
1 polymer ?
#
loop_
_entity_poly.entity_id
_entity_poly.type
_entity_poly.pdbx_seq_one_letter_code
_entity_poly.pdbx_strand_id
1 'polypeptide(L)'
;MKWFWDNKIYSAAVLNAVRSLAGRTDLLQNTKDYCIAYLGKYGDPTDLDLIETFYEVSVNPVSKATIIYSLRKMPKRRRNSIYGRAQGDGYYVDLAIKLARAHS
;
A
#
# COMPACT_ATOMS: atom_id res chain seq x y z
N MET A 1 6.39 -2.95 12.81
CA MET A 1 6.02 -2.03 11.72
C MET A 1 5.21 -0.82 12.16
N LYS A 2 4.11 -0.99 12.90
CA LYS A 2 3.33 0.14 13.45
C LYS A 2 4.19 1.23 14.11
N TRP A 3 5.11 0.84 15.01
CA TRP A 3 5.98 1.79 15.69
C TRP A 3 6.85 2.64 14.73
N PHE A 4 7.46 2.03 13.70
CA PHE A 4 8.22 2.76 12.68
C PHE A 4 7.33 3.73 11.89
N TRP A 5 6.11 3.30 11.56
CA TRP A 5 5.13 4.13 10.86
C TRP A 5 4.72 5.36 11.69
N ASP A 6 4.30 5.13 12.93
CA ASP A 6 3.80 6.17 13.83
C ASP A 6 4.87 7.23 14.13
N ASN A 7 6.12 6.78 14.33
CA ASN A 7 7.27 7.65 14.58
C ASN A 7 7.88 8.24 13.30
N LYS A 8 7.30 7.95 12.12
CA LYS A 8 7.78 8.41 10.81
C LYS A 8 9.27 8.09 10.56
N ILE A 9 9.76 7.00 11.12
CA ILE A 9 11.15 6.58 10.98
C ILE A 9 11.33 6.01 9.59
N TYR A 10 12.28 6.56 8.84
CA TYR A 10 12.70 6.09 7.54
C TYR A 10 14.19 5.74 7.54
N SER A 11 14.51 4.52 7.12
CA SER A 11 15.87 4.12 6.79
C SER A 11 15.86 3.03 5.71
N ALA A 12 16.95 2.92 4.95
CA ALA A 12 17.13 1.85 3.96
C ALA A 12 17.04 0.45 4.60
N ALA A 13 17.54 0.30 5.84
CA ALA A 13 17.44 -0.94 6.59
C ALA A 13 15.98 -1.32 6.89
N VAL A 14 15.16 -0.37 7.33
CA VAL A 14 13.73 -0.62 7.58
C VAL A 14 13.00 -0.92 6.28
N LEU A 15 13.29 -0.19 5.19
CA LEU A 15 12.66 -0.45 3.89
C LEU A 15 12.98 -1.86 3.37
N ASN A 16 14.23 -2.30 3.45
CA ASN A 16 14.63 -3.65 3.06
C ASN A 16 13.96 -4.71 3.93
N ALA A 17 13.89 -4.50 5.25
CA ALA A 17 13.18 -5.40 6.14
C ALA A 17 11.68 -5.47 5.79
N VAL A 18 11.05 -4.36 5.42
CA VAL A 18 9.65 -4.32 5.00
C VAL A 18 9.42 -5.12 3.72
N ARG A 19 10.31 -5.02 2.73
CA ARG A 19 10.22 -5.81 1.48
C ARG A 19 10.26 -7.30 1.78
N SER A 20 11.19 -7.73 2.64
CA SER A 20 11.27 -9.13 3.07
C SER A 20 10.05 -9.58 3.88
N LEU A 21 9.51 -8.71 4.75
CA LEU A 21 8.34 -9.03 5.57
C LEU A 21 7.05 -9.08 4.75
N ALA A 22 6.86 -8.17 3.79
CA ALA A 22 5.64 -8.10 3.01
C ALA A 22 5.32 -9.46 2.35
N GLY A 23 6.31 -10.10 1.73
CA GLY A 23 6.15 -11.40 1.06
C GLY A 23 5.89 -12.62 1.97
N ARG A 24 5.94 -12.47 3.30
CA ARG A 24 5.72 -13.59 4.22
C ARG A 24 4.23 -13.92 4.37
N THR A 25 3.91 -15.20 4.29
CA THR A 25 2.53 -15.70 4.42
C THR A 25 2.06 -15.76 5.88
N ASP A 26 2.98 -15.98 6.83
CA ASP A 26 2.74 -16.23 8.25
C ASP A 26 2.52 -14.97 9.12
N LEU A 27 2.48 -13.79 8.51
CA LEU A 27 2.25 -12.54 9.24
C LEU A 27 0.76 -12.23 9.42
N LEU A 28 0.44 -11.64 10.58
CA LEU A 28 -0.86 -11.03 10.85
C LEU A 28 -1.21 -9.97 9.80
N GLN A 29 -2.47 -9.91 9.38
CA GLN A 29 -2.94 -8.98 8.33
C GLN A 29 -2.60 -7.52 8.65
N ASN A 30 -2.79 -7.08 9.89
CA ASN A 30 -2.47 -5.73 10.32
C ASN A 30 -0.97 -5.38 10.10
N THR A 31 -0.07 -6.34 10.34
CA THR A 31 1.36 -6.16 10.07
C THR A 31 1.61 -5.97 8.57
N LYS A 32 0.95 -6.76 7.72
CA LYS A 32 1.04 -6.63 6.25
C LYS A 32 0.52 -5.27 5.80
N ASP A 33 -0.60 -4.80 6.33
CA ASP A 33 -1.17 -3.50 5.99
C ASP A 33 -0.20 -2.35 6.33
N TYR A 34 0.49 -2.41 7.48
CA TYR A 34 1.57 -1.46 7.80
C TYR A 34 2.79 -1.60 6.88
N CYS A 35 3.17 -2.81 6.47
CA CYS A 35 4.24 -3.00 5.49
C CYS A 35 3.88 -2.31 4.17
N ILE A 36 2.66 -2.51 3.66
CA ILE A 36 2.22 -1.90 2.40
C ILE A 36 2.08 -0.39 2.51
N ALA A 37 1.55 0.12 3.63
CA ALA A 37 1.52 1.56 3.88
C ALA A 37 2.94 2.16 3.85
N TYR A 38 3.91 1.47 4.44
CA TYR A 38 5.31 1.88 4.46
C TYR A 38 5.94 1.84 3.05
N LEU A 39 5.73 0.78 2.27
CA LEU A 39 6.18 0.68 0.88
C LEU A 39 5.56 1.76 0.00
N GLY A 40 4.25 1.99 0.08
CA GLY A 40 3.58 3.04 -0.70
C GLY A 40 4.09 4.45 -0.39
N LYS A 41 4.60 4.67 0.83
CA LYS A 41 5.12 5.97 1.29
C LYS A 41 6.59 6.21 0.99
N TYR A 42 7.44 5.19 1.22
CA TYR A 42 8.90 5.33 1.19
C TYR A 42 9.59 4.43 0.16
N GLY A 43 8.85 3.50 -0.43
CA GLY A 43 9.34 2.63 -1.48
C GLY A 43 9.50 3.36 -2.81
N ASP A 44 9.97 2.62 -3.79
CA ASP A 44 10.25 3.11 -5.13
C ASP A 44 9.33 2.43 -6.16
N PRO A 45 9.37 2.82 -7.44
CA PRO A 45 8.48 2.27 -8.46
C PRO A 45 8.58 0.75 -8.66
N THR A 46 9.65 0.09 -8.21
CA THR A 46 9.80 -1.38 -8.28
C THR A 46 8.92 -2.10 -7.24
N ASP A 47 8.55 -1.42 -6.15
CA ASP A 47 7.66 -1.98 -5.13
C ASP A 47 6.18 -2.04 -5.57
N LEU A 48 5.83 -1.37 -6.68
CA LEU A 48 4.46 -1.30 -7.17
C LEU A 48 3.88 -2.67 -7.55
N ASP A 49 4.68 -3.53 -8.17
CA ASP A 49 4.23 -4.86 -8.60
C ASP A 49 3.84 -5.70 -7.38
N LEU A 50 4.66 -5.62 -6.32
CA LEU A 50 4.37 -6.26 -5.04
C LEU A 50 3.08 -5.71 -4.42
N ILE A 51 2.94 -4.38 -4.34
CA ILE A 51 1.74 -3.73 -3.76
C ILE A 51 0.48 -4.12 -4.55
N GLU A 52 0.57 -4.23 -5.87
CA GLU A 52 -0.53 -4.64 -6.73
C GLU A 52 -0.91 -6.10 -6.49
N THR A 53 0.05 -7.02 -6.37
CA THR A 53 -0.24 -8.41 -5.99
C THR A 53 -1.01 -8.48 -4.67
N PHE A 54 -0.63 -7.67 -3.67
CA PHE A 54 -1.38 -7.60 -2.41
C PHE A 54 -2.82 -7.13 -2.57
N TYR A 55 -3.07 -6.21 -3.50
CA TYR A 55 -4.42 -5.74 -3.78
C TYR A 55 -5.29 -6.86 -4.35
N GLU A 56 -4.75 -7.62 -5.30
CA GLU A 56 -5.48 -8.68 -6.00
C GLU A 56 -5.84 -9.85 -5.08
N VAL A 57 -4.96 -10.23 -4.17
CA VAL A 57 -5.19 -11.35 -3.24
C VAL A 57 -5.97 -10.95 -1.98
N SER A 58 -6.11 -9.65 -1.70
CA SER A 58 -6.80 -9.20 -0.49
C SER A 58 -8.31 -9.28 -0.65
N VAL A 59 -8.97 -10.00 0.25
CA VAL A 59 -10.45 -10.05 0.33
C VAL A 59 -11.02 -9.03 1.34
N ASN A 60 -10.16 -8.41 2.14
CA ASN A 60 -10.59 -7.46 3.18
C ASN A 60 -10.73 -6.05 2.57
N PRO A 61 -11.93 -5.44 2.58
CA PRO A 61 -12.14 -4.10 2.03
C PRO A 61 -11.25 -3.01 2.66
N VAL A 62 -10.95 -3.12 3.95
CA VAL A 62 -10.09 -2.15 4.65
C VAL A 62 -8.64 -2.25 4.20
N SER A 63 -8.15 -3.48 4.02
CA SER A 63 -6.80 -3.71 3.49
C SER A 63 -6.70 -3.22 2.04
N LYS A 64 -7.68 -3.53 1.17
CA LYS A 64 -7.76 -2.97 -0.19
C LYS A 64 -7.73 -1.44 -0.19
N ALA A 65 -8.52 -0.79 0.64
CA ALA A 65 -8.54 0.67 0.76
C ALA A 65 -7.18 1.23 1.25
N THR A 66 -6.54 0.55 2.22
CA THR A 66 -5.22 0.92 2.73
C THR A 66 -4.16 0.86 1.62
N ILE A 67 -4.19 -0.21 0.81
CA ILE A 67 -3.30 -0.40 -0.34
C ILE A 67 -3.49 0.74 -1.35
N ILE A 68 -4.74 1.01 -1.74
CA ILE A 68 -5.05 2.08 -2.70
C ILE A 68 -4.58 3.45 -2.22
N TYR A 69 -4.80 3.77 -0.94
CA TYR A 69 -4.37 5.05 -0.39
C TYR A 69 -2.84 5.16 -0.27
N SER A 70 -2.14 4.04 -0.08
CA SER A 70 -0.67 4.02 0.01
C SER A 70 0.00 4.45 -1.30
N LEU A 71 -0.63 4.15 -2.45
CA LEU A 71 -0.12 4.47 -3.79
C LEU A 71 -0.05 5.98 -4.11
N ARG A 72 -0.56 6.88 -3.26
CA ARG A 72 -0.67 8.32 -3.57
C ARG A 72 0.67 9.03 -3.80
N LYS A 73 1.79 8.46 -3.34
CA LYS A 73 3.15 9.00 -3.58
C LYS A 73 3.90 8.27 -4.70
N MET A 74 3.32 7.22 -5.26
CA MET A 74 3.87 6.49 -6.40
C MET A 74 3.66 7.25 -7.73
N PRO A 75 4.43 6.91 -8.79
CA PRO A 75 4.32 7.56 -10.10
C PRO A 75 2.88 7.64 -10.63
N LYS A 76 2.45 8.86 -10.98
CA LYS A 76 1.06 9.19 -11.35
C LYS A 76 0.48 8.26 -12.43
N ARG A 77 1.26 7.98 -13.49
CA ARG A 77 0.84 7.10 -14.59
C ARG A 77 0.50 5.69 -14.10
N ARG A 78 1.37 5.09 -13.28
CA ARG A 78 1.19 3.72 -12.78
C ARG A 78 0.05 3.63 -11.77
N ARG A 79 0.02 4.51 -10.76
CA ARG A 79 -1.06 4.47 -9.76
C ARG A 79 -2.44 4.72 -10.36
N ASN A 80 -2.56 5.59 -11.38
CA ASN A 80 -3.84 5.86 -12.02
C ASN A 80 -4.37 4.65 -12.79
N SER A 81 -3.49 3.81 -13.35
CA SER A 81 -3.89 2.54 -13.96
C SER A 81 -4.46 1.58 -12.92
N ILE A 82 -3.84 1.50 -11.73
CA ILE A 82 -4.35 0.70 -10.60
C ILE A 82 -5.70 1.25 -10.13
N TYR A 83 -5.81 2.58 -9.95
CA TYR A 83 -7.08 3.22 -9.57
C TYR A 83 -8.21 2.96 -10.56
N GLY A 84 -7.92 2.98 -11.86
CA GLY A 84 -8.93 2.69 -12.88
C GLY A 84 -9.47 1.27 -12.79
N ARG A 85 -8.60 0.28 -12.51
CA ARG A 85 -9.01 -1.12 -12.32
C ARG A 85 -9.73 -1.37 -10.99
N ALA A 86 -9.32 -0.65 -9.94
CA ALA A 86 -9.91 -0.75 -8.60
C ALA A 86 -11.21 0.05 -8.43
N GLN A 87 -11.60 0.85 -9.41
CA GLN A 87 -12.81 1.65 -9.29
C GLN A 87 -14.06 0.76 -9.29
N GLY A 88 -14.93 0.94 -8.30
CA GLY A 88 -16.11 0.10 -8.11
C GLY A 88 -15.88 -1.18 -7.31
N ASP A 89 -14.67 -1.44 -6.81
CA ASP A 89 -14.37 -2.61 -5.93
C ASP A 89 -14.94 -2.47 -4.50
N GLY A 90 -15.80 -1.47 -4.27
CA GLY A 90 -16.53 -1.24 -3.03
C GLY A 90 -16.29 0.16 -2.45
N TYR A 91 -17.19 0.54 -1.55
CA TYR A 91 -17.25 1.90 -0.98
C TYR A 91 -15.90 2.39 -0.41
N TYR A 92 -15.21 1.56 0.38
CA TYR A 92 -13.94 1.97 1.00
C TYR A 92 -12.82 2.17 -0.02
N VAL A 93 -12.81 1.38 -1.09
CA VAL A 93 -11.83 1.52 -2.17
C VAL A 93 -12.08 2.81 -2.94
N ASP A 94 -13.32 3.10 -3.33
CA ASP A 94 -13.67 4.33 -4.04
C ASP A 94 -13.36 5.57 -3.19
N LEU A 95 -13.65 5.52 -1.89
CA LEU A 95 -13.28 6.57 -0.95
C LEU A 95 -11.76 6.75 -0.87
N ALA A 96 -11.00 5.65 -0.80
CA ALA A 96 -9.55 5.71 -0.78
C ALA A 96 -8.97 6.30 -2.08
N ILE A 97 -9.52 5.97 -3.25
CA ILE A 97 -9.13 6.58 -4.54
C ILE A 97 -9.37 8.09 -4.50
N LYS A 98 -10.56 8.52 -4.05
CA LYS A 98 -10.91 9.94 -3.92
C LYS A 98 -9.92 10.69 -3.03
N LEU A 99 -9.63 10.15 -1.85
CA LEU A 99 -8.70 10.76 -0.89
C LEU A 99 -7.26 10.73 -1.42
N ALA A 100 -6.82 9.65 -2.04
CA ALA A 100 -5.48 9.55 -2.61
C ALA A 100 -5.22 10.61 -3.68
N ARG A 101 -6.22 10.92 -4.52
CA ARG A 101 -6.15 11.99 -5.52
C ARG A 101 -6.11 13.40 -4.91
N ALA A 102 -6.74 13.60 -3.76
CA ALA A 102 -6.72 14.89 -3.06
C ALA A 102 -5.39 15.15 -2.32
N HIS A 103 -4.68 14.10 -1.92
CA HIS A 103 -3.45 14.18 -1.12
C HIS A 103 -2.17 13.75 -1.88
N SER A 104 -2.26 13.64 -3.21
CA SER A 104 -1.15 13.19 -4.04
C SER A 104 -0.05 14.22 -4.21
#